data_AF-A0A1Y6FU28-F1
#
_entry.id   AF-A0A1Y6FU28-F1
#
_cell.length_a   1.000
_cell.length_b   1.000
_cell.length_c   1.000
_cell.angle_alpha   90.00
_cell.angle_beta   90.00
_cell.angle_gamma   90.00
#
_symmetry.space_group_name_H-M   'P 1'
#
loop_
_entity.id
_entity.type
_entity.pdbx_description
1 polymer ?
#
loop_
_entity_poly.entity_id
_entity_poly.type
_entity_poly.pdbx_seq_one_letter_code
_entity_poly.pdbx_strand_id
1 'polypeptide(L)'
;MSKFMSASLCVALLAVSVAANAEGQVITNDLSKCRSGPSTLVHINGVKAGTGKIRVQSYRATASEWLAKGRWITRVEVPAQAGSMTVCVPLPEAGHYGIAVRHDVNGNGKTDLTSDGGGMSNNPSINIFNLGKPSYKKTGFDVGNAPKTISITMKYM
;
A
#
# COMPACT_ATOMS: atom_id res chain seq x y z
N MET A 1 16.34 -52.21 -50.10
CA MET A 1 16.32 -52.87 -48.77
C MET A 1 16.77 -51.85 -47.74
N SER A 2 16.00 -51.72 -46.66
CA SER A 2 16.16 -50.95 -45.41
C SER A 2 17.52 -50.27 -45.14
N LYS A 3 17.58 -49.09 -44.51
CA LYS A 3 17.14 -48.86 -43.12
C LYS A 3 16.94 -47.36 -42.85
N PHE A 4 15.79 -47.03 -42.26
CA PHE A 4 15.56 -45.80 -41.51
C PHE A 4 16.35 -45.84 -40.20
N MET A 5 17.05 -44.77 -39.84
CA MET A 5 17.43 -44.50 -38.46
C MET A 5 17.08 -43.06 -38.11
N SER A 6 16.02 -42.92 -37.30
CA SER A 6 15.58 -41.68 -36.67
C SER A 6 16.62 -41.19 -35.66
N ALA A 7 17.06 -39.94 -35.79
CA ALA A 7 17.77 -39.23 -34.75
C ALA A 7 16.75 -38.43 -33.92
N SER A 8 16.48 -38.89 -32.70
CA SER A 8 15.66 -38.16 -31.72
C SER A 8 16.40 -36.91 -31.23
N LEU A 9 15.87 -35.75 -31.59
CA LEU A 9 16.31 -34.46 -31.07
C LEU A 9 15.57 -34.18 -29.74
N CYS A 10 16.21 -34.47 -28.61
CA CYS A 10 15.73 -34.04 -27.30
C CYS A 10 15.98 -32.53 -27.13
N VAL A 11 14.94 -31.72 -27.35
CA VAL A 11 14.96 -30.29 -26.98
C VAL A 11 14.62 -30.19 -25.50
N ALA A 12 15.62 -29.89 -24.66
CA ALA A 12 15.42 -29.58 -23.25
C ALA A 12 14.88 -28.14 -23.13
N LEU A 13 13.58 -28.01 -22.85
CA LEU A 13 12.95 -26.73 -22.49
C LEU A 13 13.38 -26.34 -21.07
N LEU A 14 14.34 -25.42 -20.97
CA LEU A 14 14.63 -24.72 -19.72
C LEU A 14 13.45 -23.79 -19.40
N ALA A 15 12.62 -24.19 -18.44
CA ALA A 15 11.60 -23.32 -17.87
C ALA A 15 12.29 -22.21 -17.07
N VAL A 16 12.37 -21.02 -17.65
CA VAL A 16 12.81 -19.81 -16.94
C VAL A 16 11.68 -19.40 -16.01
N SER A 17 11.78 -19.74 -14.73
CA SER A 17 10.87 -19.23 -13.70
C SER A 17 11.12 -17.73 -13.54
N VAL A 18 10.31 -16.91 -14.23
CA VAL A 18 10.28 -15.47 -13.99
C VAL A 18 9.67 -15.29 -12.60
N ALA A 19 10.51 -14.96 -11.61
CA ALA A 19 10.02 -14.52 -10.32
C ALA A 19 9.23 -13.23 -10.57
N ALA A 20 7.90 -13.33 -10.56
CA ALA A 20 7.03 -12.17 -10.59
C ALA A 20 7.33 -11.38 -9.31
N ASN A 21 8.08 -10.29 -9.44
CA ASN A 21 8.13 -9.29 -8.39
C ASN A 21 6.68 -8.83 -8.21
N ALA A 22 6.10 -9.12 -7.05
CA ALA A 22 4.80 -8.61 -6.67
C ALA A 22 4.91 -7.09 -6.48
N GLU A 23 4.93 -6.36 -7.60
CA GLU A 23 4.71 -4.94 -7.61
C GLU A 23 3.23 -4.75 -7.23
N GLY A 24 2.98 -4.09 -6.09
CA GLY A 24 1.61 -3.89 -5.62
C GLY A 24 0.71 -3.22 -6.68
N GLN A 25 -0.60 -3.25 -6.48
CA GLN A 25 -1.53 -2.65 -7.44
C GLN A 25 -1.77 -1.16 -7.17
N VAL A 26 -1.56 -0.32 -8.19
CA VAL A 26 -2.05 1.07 -8.19
C VAL A 26 -3.50 1.07 -8.66
N ILE A 27 -4.40 1.63 -7.86
CA ILE A 27 -5.83 1.70 -8.19
C ILE A 27 -6.38 3.11 -7.97
N THR A 28 -7.47 3.42 -8.66
CA THR A 28 -8.30 4.60 -8.36
C THR A 28 -9.10 4.37 -7.07
N ASN A 29 -9.47 5.45 -6.38
CA ASN A 29 -10.35 5.37 -5.23
C ASN A 29 -11.78 5.04 -5.67
N ASP A 30 -12.19 3.81 -5.42
CA ASP A 30 -13.53 3.29 -5.68
C ASP A 30 -14.10 2.73 -4.39
N LEU A 31 -15.03 3.48 -3.78
CA LEU A 31 -15.66 3.11 -2.52
C LEU A 31 -16.48 1.82 -2.61
N SER A 32 -16.90 1.41 -3.81
CA SER A 32 -17.66 0.17 -3.99
C SER A 32 -16.84 -1.08 -3.64
N LYS A 33 -15.50 -1.01 -3.78
CA LYS A 33 -14.59 -2.11 -3.43
C LYS A 33 -14.49 -2.40 -1.94
N CYS A 34 -15.03 -1.52 -1.10
CA CYS A 34 -15.11 -1.70 0.36
C CYS A 34 -16.54 -2.00 0.83
N ARG A 35 -17.42 -2.50 -0.04
CA ARG A 35 -18.77 -2.95 0.35
C ARG A 35 -18.79 -4.35 0.96
N SER A 36 -17.84 -5.20 0.59
CA SER A 36 -17.76 -6.58 1.04
C SER A 36 -16.32 -7.11 0.92
N GLY A 37 -16.00 -8.16 1.67
CA GLY A 37 -14.68 -8.78 1.64
C GLY A 37 -13.61 -8.01 2.43
N PRO A 38 -12.39 -8.58 2.53
CA PRO A 38 -11.27 -7.96 3.23
C PRO A 38 -10.91 -6.62 2.62
N SER A 39 -11.16 -5.54 3.36
CA SER A 39 -10.91 -4.18 2.89
C SER A 39 -10.90 -3.21 4.07
N THR A 40 -10.33 -2.03 3.85
CA THR A 40 -10.33 -0.95 4.83
C THR A 40 -10.86 0.35 4.24
N LEU A 41 -11.86 0.96 4.89
CA LEU A 41 -12.25 2.35 4.65
C LEU A 41 -11.39 3.25 5.53
N VAL A 42 -10.54 4.07 4.91
CA VAL A 42 -9.61 4.95 5.61
C VAL A 42 -10.19 6.36 5.63
N HIS A 43 -10.63 6.80 6.81
CA HIS A 43 -11.05 8.17 7.06
C HIS A 43 -9.81 9.01 7.38
N ILE A 44 -9.41 9.85 6.45
CA ILE A 44 -8.22 10.69 6.55
C ILE A 44 -8.66 12.07 7.04
N ASN A 45 -8.11 12.50 8.16
CA ASN A 45 -8.45 13.77 8.81
C ASN A 45 -7.26 14.73 8.83
N GLY A 46 -7.54 16.02 8.83
CA GLY A 46 -6.52 17.07 8.97
C GLY A 46 -5.69 17.28 7.70
N VAL A 47 -6.23 17.01 6.51
CA VAL A 47 -5.53 17.31 5.25
C VAL A 47 -5.33 18.82 5.12
N LYS A 48 -4.07 19.28 5.10
CA LYS A 48 -3.71 20.71 5.22
C LYS A 48 -4.17 21.57 4.05
N ALA A 49 -4.16 21.01 2.84
CA ALA A 49 -4.47 21.74 1.60
C ALA A 49 -5.14 20.80 0.59
N GLY A 50 -5.92 21.37 -0.34
CA GLY A 50 -6.52 20.63 -1.47
C GLY A 50 -5.60 20.54 -2.70
N THR A 51 -4.36 21.01 -2.59
CA THR A 51 -3.36 20.92 -3.66
C THR A 51 -2.59 19.61 -3.57
N GLY A 52 -2.08 19.13 -4.70
CA GLY A 52 -1.25 17.93 -4.71
C GLY A 52 -2.07 16.63 -4.58
N LYS A 53 -1.44 15.60 -4.01
CA LYS A 53 -1.99 14.24 -4.01
C LYS A 53 -1.92 13.58 -2.64
N ILE A 54 -2.98 12.84 -2.31
CA ILE A 54 -2.97 11.86 -1.22
C ILE A 54 -2.62 10.49 -1.80
N ARG A 55 -1.59 9.86 -1.23
CA ARG A 55 -1.22 8.47 -1.49
C ARG A 55 -1.52 7.64 -0.24
N VAL A 56 -2.35 6.62 -0.40
CA VAL A 56 -2.64 5.62 0.64
C VAL A 56 -2.02 4.29 0.23
N GLN A 57 -1.27 3.66 1.12
CA GLN A 57 -0.67 2.35 0.87
C GLN A 57 -0.96 1.38 2.00
N SER A 58 -1.31 0.15 1.63
CA SER A 58 -1.37 -0.99 2.56
C SER A 58 -0.09 -1.82 2.52
N TYR A 59 0.25 -2.39 3.66
CA TYR A 59 1.37 -3.31 3.85
C TYR A 59 0.95 -4.42 4.81
N ARG A 60 1.55 -5.61 4.72
CA ARG A 60 1.50 -6.54 5.84
C ARG A 60 2.22 -5.92 7.03
N ALA A 61 1.62 -5.98 8.21
CA ALA A 61 2.22 -5.44 9.43
C ALA A 61 3.24 -6.42 10.02
N THR A 62 4.34 -6.63 9.29
CA THR A 62 5.49 -7.44 9.72
C THR A 62 6.77 -6.62 9.64
N ALA A 63 7.83 -7.07 10.32
CA ALA A 63 9.12 -6.40 10.30
C ALA A 63 9.75 -6.29 8.91
N SER A 64 9.54 -7.30 8.05
CA SER A 64 10.15 -7.39 6.72
C SER A 64 9.38 -6.62 5.64
N GLU A 65 8.11 -6.31 5.86
CA GLU A 65 7.26 -5.69 4.83
C GLU A 65 6.87 -4.25 5.14
N TRP A 66 6.72 -3.90 6.41
CA TRP A 66 6.24 -2.57 6.81
C TRP A 66 7.14 -1.45 6.27
N LEU A 67 6.59 -0.61 5.40
CA LEU A 67 7.27 0.50 4.71
C LEU A 67 8.53 0.10 3.92
N ALA A 68 8.75 -1.20 3.72
CA ALA A 68 9.85 -1.69 2.90
C ALA A 68 9.56 -1.40 1.42
N LYS A 69 10.61 -1.00 0.69
CA LYS A 69 10.50 -0.65 -0.74
C LYS A 69 9.93 -1.84 -1.51
N GLY A 70 8.88 -1.60 -2.30
CA GLY A 70 8.24 -2.63 -3.12
C GLY A 70 7.37 -3.63 -2.35
N ARG A 71 7.18 -3.47 -1.02
CA ARG A 71 6.38 -4.39 -0.19
C ARG A 71 4.96 -3.89 0.11
N TRP A 72 4.55 -2.81 -0.55
CA TRP A 72 3.17 -2.34 -0.47
C TRP A 72 2.28 -3.26 -1.32
N ILE A 73 1.05 -3.48 -0.85
CA ILE A 73 0.08 -4.39 -1.48
C ILE A 73 -0.82 -3.60 -2.42
N THR A 74 -1.50 -2.60 -1.87
CA THR A 74 -2.39 -1.70 -2.61
C THR A 74 -1.86 -0.27 -2.47
N ARG A 75 -1.84 0.48 -3.57
CA ARG A 75 -1.60 1.93 -3.58
C ARG A 75 -2.79 2.62 -4.21
N VAL A 76 -3.35 3.58 -3.49
CA VAL A 76 -4.40 4.47 -4.01
C VAL A 76 -3.83 5.88 -4.06
N GLU A 77 -3.94 6.54 -5.22
CA GLU A 77 -3.60 7.95 -5.36
C GLU A 77 -4.83 8.75 -5.78
N VAL A 78 -5.09 9.85 -5.08
CA VAL A 78 -6.22 10.73 -5.33
C VAL A 78 -5.81 12.20 -5.18
N PRO A 79 -6.47 13.13 -5.88
CA PRO A 79 -6.33 14.56 -5.59
C PRO A 79 -6.62 14.84 -4.11
N ALA A 80 -5.82 15.70 -3.50
CA ALA A 80 -6.04 16.07 -2.11
C ALA A 80 -7.33 16.90 -1.96
N GLN A 81 -8.05 16.67 -0.86
CA GLN A 81 -9.16 17.50 -0.44
C GLN A 81 -8.85 17.99 0.97
N ALA A 82 -8.85 19.32 1.18
CA ALA A 82 -8.55 19.90 2.48
C ALA A 82 -9.59 19.47 3.53
N GLY A 83 -9.17 19.39 4.79
CA GLY A 83 -10.02 18.94 5.89
C GLY A 83 -10.00 17.42 6.01
N SER A 84 -11.00 16.74 5.47
CA SER A 84 -11.10 15.27 5.56
C SER A 84 -11.56 14.64 4.25
N MET A 85 -11.16 13.37 4.06
CA MET A 85 -11.59 12.57 2.92
C MET A 85 -11.57 11.08 3.27
N THR A 86 -12.27 10.28 2.48
CA THR A 86 -12.32 8.82 2.66
C THR A 86 -11.75 8.10 1.45
N VAL A 87 -10.90 7.11 1.72
CA VAL A 87 -10.28 6.26 0.70
C VAL A 87 -10.58 4.80 1.00
N CYS A 88 -11.08 4.08 0.01
CA CYS A 88 -11.23 2.64 0.09
C CYS A 88 -9.91 1.94 -0.30
N VAL A 89 -9.46 1.02 0.55
CA VAL A 89 -8.25 0.23 0.34
C VAL A 89 -8.61 -1.26 0.42
N PRO A 90 -8.79 -1.94 -0.73
CA PRO A 90 -8.98 -3.39 -0.78
C PRO A 90 -7.74 -4.12 -0.27
N LEU A 91 -7.96 -5.27 0.36
CA LEU A 91 -6.94 -6.16 0.89
C LEU A 91 -7.13 -7.57 0.31
N PRO A 92 -6.05 -8.35 0.14
CA PRO A 92 -6.13 -9.64 -0.54
C PRO A 92 -6.90 -10.69 0.27
N GLU A 93 -6.77 -10.65 1.59
CA GLU A 93 -7.34 -11.62 2.52
C GLU A 93 -7.47 -11.03 3.94
N ALA A 94 -8.20 -11.72 4.82
CA ALA A 94 -8.18 -11.40 6.25
C ALA A 94 -6.75 -11.53 6.80
N GLY A 95 -6.33 -10.59 7.66
CA GLY A 95 -4.96 -10.58 8.15
C GLY A 95 -4.58 -9.32 8.93
N HIS A 96 -3.28 -9.22 9.25
CA HIS A 96 -2.72 -8.12 10.03
C HIS A 96 -1.97 -7.13 9.11
N TYR A 97 -2.48 -5.89 9.05
CA TYR A 97 -2.04 -4.89 8.08
C TYR A 97 -1.67 -3.57 8.73
N GLY A 98 -0.89 -2.76 8.03
CA GLY A 98 -0.71 -1.34 8.33
C GLY A 98 -1.07 -0.48 7.13
N ILE A 99 -1.62 0.70 7.39
CA ILE A 99 -1.88 1.73 6.37
C ILE A 99 -0.92 2.89 6.58
N ALA A 100 -0.31 3.36 5.49
CA ALA A 100 0.46 4.60 5.45
C ALA A 100 -0.20 5.59 4.48
N VAL A 101 -0.35 6.83 4.92
CA VAL A 101 -0.89 7.94 4.15
C VAL A 101 0.20 9.00 3.99
N ARG A 102 0.41 9.46 2.77
CA ARG A 102 1.27 10.61 2.45
C ARG A 102 0.45 11.67 1.73
N HIS A 103 0.66 12.92 2.10
CA HIS A 103 0.22 14.08 1.34
C HIS A 103 1.43 14.71 0.66
N ASP A 104 1.50 14.54 -0.65
CA ASP A 104 2.48 15.17 -1.52
C ASP A 104 1.91 16.52 -1.98
N VAL A 105 2.22 17.58 -1.23
CA VAL A 105 1.52 18.87 -1.33
C VAL A 105 1.85 19.58 -2.65
N ASN A 106 3.10 19.48 -3.10
CA ASN A 106 3.58 20.11 -4.33
C ASN A 106 3.48 19.20 -5.57
N GLY A 107 3.16 17.91 -5.38
CA GLY A 107 2.92 16.95 -6.47
C GLY A 107 4.19 16.49 -7.19
N ASN A 108 5.38 16.67 -6.61
CA ASN A 108 6.65 16.35 -7.28
C ASN A 108 7.03 14.86 -7.18
N GLY A 109 6.28 14.06 -6.42
CA GLY A 109 6.51 12.62 -6.22
C GLY A 109 7.58 12.27 -5.18
N LYS A 110 8.38 13.25 -4.73
CA LYS A 110 9.52 13.11 -3.81
C LYS A 110 9.11 13.44 -2.37
N THR A 111 9.61 12.69 -1.40
CA THR A 111 9.32 12.98 0.02
C THR A 111 9.99 14.26 0.47
N ASP A 112 9.19 15.30 0.71
CA ASP A 112 9.63 16.60 1.21
C ASP A 112 9.21 16.74 2.67
N LEU A 113 10.10 16.40 3.61
CA LEU A 113 9.75 16.29 5.04
C LEU A 113 9.16 17.58 5.63
N THR A 114 9.54 18.75 5.12
CA THR A 114 9.11 20.06 5.63
C THR A 114 7.76 20.52 5.09
N SER A 115 7.30 20.00 3.96
CA SER A 115 6.05 20.44 3.32
C SER A 115 5.00 19.34 3.23
N ASP A 116 5.43 18.09 3.10
CA ASP A 116 4.53 16.95 3.00
C ASP A 116 3.89 16.62 4.35
N GLY A 117 2.72 16.00 4.26
CA GLY A 117 2.05 15.41 5.41
C GLY A 117 2.18 13.89 5.44
N GLY A 118 2.10 13.32 6.62
CA GLY A 118 2.07 11.87 6.81
C GLY A 118 1.10 11.43 7.90
N GLY A 119 0.62 10.20 7.79
CA GLY A 119 -0.18 9.54 8.82
C GLY A 119 -0.13 8.02 8.68
N MET A 120 -0.40 7.30 9.75
CA MET A 120 -0.46 5.84 9.73
C MET A 120 -1.65 5.32 10.54
N SER A 121 -2.07 4.09 10.25
CA SER A 121 -3.05 3.37 11.07
C SER A 121 -2.65 3.34 12.54
N ASN A 122 -3.66 3.35 13.42
CA ASN A 122 -3.56 3.51 14.88
C ASN A 122 -3.00 4.86 15.39
N ASN A 123 -2.71 5.82 14.50
CA ASN A 123 -2.21 7.16 14.86
C ASN A 123 -1.10 7.16 15.94
N PRO A 124 -0.05 6.33 15.80
CA PRO A 124 1.06 6.34 16.74
C PRO A 124 1.72 7.73 16.81
N SER A 125 2.35 8.04 17.95
CA SER A 125 3.20 9.22 18.05
C SER A 125 4.33 9.16 17.01
N ILE A 126 4.45 10.23 16.23
CA ILE A 126 5.50 10.47 15.25
C ILE A 126 6.50 11.41 15.92
N ASN A 127 7.76 11.02 16.05
CA ASN A 127 8.79 11.82 16.70
C ASN A 127 10.16 11.62 16.04
N ILE A 128 11.13 12.45 16.40
CA ILE A 128 12.46 12.41 15.78
C ILE A 128 13.14 11.03 15.93
N PHE A 129 12.89 10.33 17.04
CA PHE A 129 13.49 9.03 17.33
C PHE A 129 12.95 7.88 16.45
N ASN A 130 11.77 8.03 15.87
CA ASN A 130 11.24 7.07 14.90
C ASN A 130 11.42 7.51 13.45
N LEU A 131 12.09 8.64 13.18
CA LEU A 131 12.24 9.23 11.84
C LEU A 131 10.90 9.34 11.09
N GLY A 132 9.82 9.53 11.84
CA GLY A 132 8.45 9.52 11.33
C GLY A 132 7.93 8.16 10.83
N LYS A 133 8.60 7.06 11.14
CA LYS A 133 8.23 5.68 10.77
C LYS A 133 8.05 4.79 12.01
N PRO A 134 6.94 4.93 12.73
CA PRO A 134 6.55 4.01 13.80
C PRO A 134 6.59 2.53 13.35
N SER A 135 6.89 1.62 14.28
CA SER A 135 7.02 0.20 13.96
C SER A 135 5.68 -0.45 13.59
N TYR A 136 5.76 -1.56 12.83
CA TYR A 136 4.58 -2.37 12.47
C TYR A 136 3.75 -2.81 13.68
N LYS A 137 4.39 -3.01 14.85
CA LYS A 137 3.69 -3.36 16.09
C LYS A 137 2.77 -2.25 16.59
N LYS A 138 3.08 -0.99 16.27
CA LYS A 138 2.27 0.17 16.68
C LYS A 138 1.22 0.52 15.62
N THR A 139 1.50 0.30 14.34
CA THR A 139 0.60 0.66 13.24
C THR A 139 -0.30 -0.48 12.79
N GLY A 140 0.04 -1.72 13.15
CA GLY A 140 -0.66 -2.92 12.74
C GLY A 140 -2.07 -3.02 13.32
N PHE A 141 -3.02 -3.47 12.50
CA PHE A 141 -4.38 -3.74 12.89
C PHE A 141 -4.94 -4.93 12.10
N ASP A 142 -5.87 -5.66 12.72
CA ASP A 142 -6.48 -6.82 12.08
C ASP A 142 -7.66 -6.42 11.20
N VAL A 143 -7.77 -7.05 10.03
CA VAL A 143 -8.91 -6.98 9.13
C VAL A 143 -9.44 -8.39 8.93
N GLY A 144 -10.74 -8.57 9.13
CA GLY A 144 -11.43 -9.84 8.90
C GLY A 144 -11.92 -9.98 7.46
N ASN A 145 -12.93 -10.84 7.27
CA ASN A 145 -13.57 -11.06 5.96
C ASN A 145 -14.59 -9.98 5.56
N ALA A 146 -14.74 -8.93 6.37
CA ALA A 146 -15.62 -7.81 6.13
C ALA A 146 -14.84 -6.48 6.16
N PRO A 147 -15.33 -5.42 5.49
CA PRO A 147 -14.70 -4.12 5.51
C PRO A 147 -14.52 -3.58 6.94
N LYS A 148 -13.35 -3.03 7.23
CA LYS A 148 -13.06 -2.35 8.50
C LYS A 148 -12.85 -0.86 8.28
N THR A 149 -13.53 -0.02 9.05
CA THR A 149 -13.28 1.42 9.02
C THR A 149 -12.20 1.79 10.02
N ILE A 150 -11.24 2.62 9.60
CA ILE A 150 -10.21 3.22 10.47
C ILE A 150 -10.10 4.71 10.22
N SER A 151 -9.62 5.44 11.23
CA SER A 151 -9.33 6.87 11.12
C SER A 151 -7.83 7.14 11.22
N ILE A 152 -7.30 7.93 10.30
CA ILE A 152 -5.91 8.37 10.28
C ILE A 152 -5.88 9.90 10.30
N THR A 153 -5.16 10.47 11.27
CA THR A 153 -4.98 11.91 11.39
C THR A 153 -3.63 12.30 10.81
N MET A 154 -3.67 13.14 9.79
CA MET A 154 -2.48 13.67 9.14
C MET A 154 -1.68 14.56 10.10
N LYS A 155 -0.37 14.45 9.98
CA LYS A 155 0.61 15.31 10.66
C LYS A 155 1.45 16.02 9.60
N TYR A 156 1.75 17.28 9.88
CA TYR A 156 2.61 18.14 9.07
C TYR A 156 3.64 18.75 10.01
N MET A 157 4.82 19.02 9.50
CA MET A 157 5.84 19.80 10.20
C MET A 157 5.72 21.29 9.84
#